data_AF-A0A090FNR8-F1
#
_entry.id   AF-A0A090FNR8-F1
#
_cell.length_a   1.000
_cell.length_b   1.000
_cell.length_c   1.000
_cell.angle_alpha   90.00
_cell.angle_beta   90.00
_cell.angle_gamma   90.00
#
_symmetry.space_group_name_H-M   'P 1'
#
loop_
_entity.id
_entity.type
_entity.pdbx_description
1 polymer ?
#
loop_
_entity_poly.entity_id
_entity_poly.type
_entity_poly.pdbx_seq_one_letter_code
_entity_poly.pdbx_strand_id
1 'polypeptide(L)'
;MAKQQQCSGLERFVSAEIGRSAPLPLPHIGSRRVLRTIRRSQLRAIVPLSDTTIYEMEQRGEFPRRFNLTPRCVVWDLAEVEAWIEERRTASSAGRIERGPAPNVRLRKTRPVKSDRE
;
A
#
# COMPACT_ATOMS: atom_id res chain seq x y z
N MET A 1 -74.12 13.37 -24.35
CA MET A 1 -74.04 14.83 -24.60
C MET A 1 -73.66 15.53 -23.31
N ALA A 2 -72.39 15.87 -23.16
CA ALA A 2 -71.84 16.66 -22.06
C ALA A 2 -70.40 17.01 -22.47
N LYS A 3 -69.82 18.16 -22.19
CA LYS A 3 -70.23 19.53 -21.89
C LYS A 3 -68.88 20.29 -21.83
N GLN A 4 -68.90 21.61 -21.95
CA GLN A 4 -67.81 22.55 -21.62
C GLN A 4 -66.60 22.58 -22.58
N GLN A 5 -66.41 23.62 -23.39
CA GLN A 5 -66.20 25.05 -23.09
C GLN A 5 -64.81 25.35 -22.48
N GLN A 6 -63.93 25.81 -23.38
CA GLN A 6 -62.94 26.90 -23.31
C GLN A 6 -62.37 27.36 -21.96
N CYS A 7 -61.03 27.34 -21.94
CA CYS A 7 -60.10 28.44 -21.64
C CYS A 7 -60.33 29.31 -20.39
N SER A 8 -59.47 29.13 -19.38
CA SER A 8 -58.84 30.28 -18.69
C SER A 8 -57.67 29.84 -17.82
N GLY A 9 -56.49 30.33 -18.17
CA GLY A 9 -55.51 30.95 -17.27
C GLY A 9 -55.08 30.18 -16.01
N LEU A 10 -53.83 29.75 -16.03
CA LEU A 10 -52.85 29.78 -14.94
C LEU A 10 -51.63 29.02 -15.51
N GLU A 11 -50.43 29.54 -15.64
CA GLU A 11 -49.60 30.09 -14.57
C GLU A 11 -48.49 30.94 -15.17
N ARG A 12 -48.06 31.89 -14.36
CA ARG A 12 -47.00 32.86 -14.59
C ARG A 12 -45.72 32.16 -15.02
N PHE A 13 -45.23 32.50 -16.21
CA PHE A 13 -43.84 32.25 -16.57
C PHE A 13 -42.96 33.13 -15.67
N VAL A 14 -42.46 32.55 -14.59
CA VAL A 14 -41.44 33.16 -13.74
C VAL A 14 -40.13 33.15 -14.51
N SER A 15 -39.85 34.26 -15.17
CA SER A 15 -38.46 34.67 -15.45
C SER A 15 -37.83 35.11 -14.14
N ALA A 16 -36.88 34.32 -13.63
CA ALA A 16 -35.78 34.84 -12.85
C ALA A 16 -34.64 33.82 -12.83
N GLU A 17 -33.51 34.28 -13.35
CA GLU A 17 -32.22 33.62 -13.40
C GLU A 17 -31.65 33.31 -12.00
N ILE A 18 -30.48 32.65 -12.04
CA ILE A 18 -29.46 32.55 -10.99
C ILE A 18 -29.63 31.34 -10.07
N GLY A 19 -28.73 30.36 -10.24
CA GLY A 19 -28.55 29.32 -9.24
C GLY A 19 -27.98 27.99 -9.71
N ARG A 20 -27.61 27.82 -11.00
CA ARG A 20 -26.65 26.76 -11.34
C ARG A 20 -25.26 27.20 -10.86
N SER A 21 -25.01 27.10 -9.57
CA SER A 21 -23.66 26.75 -9.13
C SER A 21 -23.76 25.34 -8.59
N ALA A 22 -23.65 24.36 -9.49
CA ALA A 22 -23.12 23.07 -9.09
C ALA A 22 -21.89 23.37 -8.22
N PRO A 23 -21.79 22.83 -6.98
CA PRO A 23 -20.61 23.07 -6.17
C PRO A 23 -19.43 22.63 -7.03
N LEU A 24 -18.59 23.60 -7.40
CA LEU A 24 -17.37 23.34 -8.13
C LEU A 24 -16.67 22.19 -7.38
N PRO A 25 -16.35 21.06 -8.04
CA PRO A 25 -15.51 20.07 -7.40
C PRO A 25 -14.20 20.76 -7.14
N LEU A 26 -13.99 21.17 -5.88
CA LEU A 26 -12.72 21.70 -5.44
C LEU A 26 -11.66 20.72 -5.94
N PRO A 27 -10.63 21.19 -6.66
CA PRO A 27 -9.55 20.31 -7.08
C PRO A 27 -8.91 19.76 -5.79
N HIS A 28 -9.27 18.51 -5.47
CA HIS A 28 -8.51 17.53 -4.72
C HIS A 28 -7.90 17.97 -3.35
N ILE A 29 -8.55 18.84 -2.57
CA ILE A 29 -8.15 19.05 -1.16
C ILE A 29 -8.21 17.73 -0.34
N GLY A 30 -8.99 16.76 -0.81
CA GLY A 30 -9.05 15.40 -0.27
C GLY A 30 -7.98 14.42 -0.76
N SER A 31 -7.00 14.85 -1.56
CA SER A 31 -5.95 13.96 -2.08
C SER A 31 -4.56 14.58 -2.07
N ARG A 32 -4.26 15.43 -1.09
CA ARG A 32 -2.89 15.48 -0.59
C ARG A 32 -2.70 14.23 0.24
N ARG A 33 -2.45 13.09 -0.43
CA ARG A 33 -1.93 11.90 0.24
C ARG A 33 -0.69 12.39 0.96
N VAL A 34 -0.81 12.57 2.28
CA VAL A 34 0.36 12.72 3.12
C VAL A 34 1.07 11.39 2.93
N LEU A 35 2.08 11.38 2.06
CA LEU A 35 2.95 10.24 1.85
C LEU A 35 3.48 9.93 3.24
N ARG A 36 2.96 8.86 3.86
CA ARG A 36 3.40 8.47 5.19
C ARG A 36 4.80 7.93 4.98
N THR A 37 5.77 8.73 5.38
CA THR A 37 7.17 8.41 5.18
C THR A 37 7.74 7.76 6.43
N ILE A 38 8.43 6.64 6.25
CA ILE A 38 9.00 5.84 7.33
C ILE A 38 10.51 6.09 7.41
N ARG A 39 11.00 6.36 8.62
CA ARG A 39 12.43 6.38 8.94
C ARG A 39 12.92 4.99 9.36
N ARG A 40 14.25 4.79 9.36
CA ARG A 40 14.90 3.51 9.63
C ARG A 40 14.43 2.78 10.91
N SER A 41 14.21 3.51 12.00
CA SER A 41 13.70 2.94 13.25
C SER A 41 12.32 2.32 13.11
N GLN A 42 11.43 3.01 12.40
CA GLN A 42 10.07 2.55 12.14
C GLN A 42 10.05 1.47 11.04
N LEU A 43 10.96 1.53 10.07
CA LEU A 43 11.10 0.48 9.07
C LEU A 43 11.44 -0.85 9.74
N ARG A 44 12.39 -0.86 10.67
CA ARG A 44 12.78 -2.07 11.42
C ARG A 44 11.66 -2.65 12.29
N ALA A 45 10.70 -1.83 12.70
CA ALA A 45 9.53 -2.28 13.45
C ALA A 45 8.53 -3.06 12.57
N ILE A 46 8.44 -2.69 11.28
CA ILE A 46 7.52 -3.31 10.32
C ILE A 46 8.21 -4.49 9.61
N VAL A 47 9.44 -4.26 9.14
CA VAL A 47 10.26 -5.23 8.42
C VAL A 47 11.43 -5.59 9.34
N PRO A 48 11.40 -6.75 10.01
CA PRO A 48 12.48 -7.18 10.89
C PRO A 48 13.68 -7.73 10.09
N LEU A 49 14.12 -6.99 9.06
CA LEU A 49 15.34 -7.26 8.30
C LEU A 49 16.47 -6.33 8.76
N SER A 50 17.71 -6.75 8.56
CA SER A 50 18.88 -5.92 8.80
C SER A 50 19.05 -4.88 7.69
N ASP A 51 19.68 -3.75 8.03
CA ASP A 51 19.99 -2.68 7.06
C ASP A 51 20.85 -3.18 5.90
N THR A 52 21.76 -4.13 6.16
CA THR A 52 22.62 -4.74 5.14
C THR A 52 21.81 -5.56 4.15
N THR A 53 20.86 -6.35 4.64
CA THR A 53 19.95 -7.12 3.76
C THR A 53 19.06 -6.20 2.95
N ILE A 54 18.57 -5.10 3.54
CA ILE A 54 17.79 -4.10 2.80
C ILE A 54 18.64 -3.50 1.66
N TYR A 55 19.91 -3.17 1.92
CA TYR A 55 20.82 -2.67 0.88
C TYR A 55 21.09 -3.72 -0.21
N GLU A 56 21.32 -4.98 0.15
CA GLU A 56 21.49 -6.07 -0.82
C GLU A 56 20.24 -6.26 -1.69
N MET A 57 19.05 -6.18 -1.11
CA MET A 57 17.78 -6.27 -1.83
C MET A 57 17.53 -5.04 -2.71
N GLU A 58 17.96 -3.85 -2.29
CA GLU A 58 17.97 -2.65 -3.12
C GLU A 58 18.86 -2.83 -4.36
N GLN A 59 20.08 -3.39 -4.19
CA GLN A 59 20.98 -3.69 -5.31
C GLN A 59 20.39 -4.72 -6.28
N ARG A 60 19.61 -5.68 -5.76
CA ARG A 60 18.88 -6.67 -6.57
C ARG A 60 17.60 -6.10 -7.21
N GLY A 61 17.21 -4.86 -6.88
CA GLY A 61 15.99 -4.22 -7.36
C GLY A 61 14.71 -4.79 -6.77
N GLU A 62 14.82 -5.58 -5.70
CA GLU A 62 13.67 -6.23 -5.05
C GLU A 62 13.04 -5.36 -3.96
N PHE A 63 13.72 -4.30 -3.51
CA PHE A 63 13.24 -3.44 -2.43
C PHE A 63 12.84 -2.05 -2.93
N PRO A 64 11.80 -1.40 -2.35
CA PRO A 64 11.39 -0.06 -2.72
C PRO A 64 12.54 0.95 -2.78
N ARG A 65 12.53 1.80 -3.81
CA ARG A 65 13.59 2.78 -4.02
C ARG A 65 13.64 3.77 -2.86
N ARG A 66 14.80 3.85 -2.21
CA ARG A 66 15.03 4.85 -1.15
C ARG A 66 15.04 6.25 -1.73
N PHE A 67 14.49 7.21 -0.98
CA PHE A 67 14.64 8.63 -1.29
C PHE A 67 15.30 9.37 -0.13
N ASN A 68 16.13 10.36 -0.47
CA ASN A 68 16.86 11.14 0.51
C ASN A 68 16.13 12.46 0.70
N LEU A 69 15.61 12.71 1.91
CA LEU A 69 15.04 14.01 2.25
C LEU A 69 16.15 15.03 2.52
N THR A 70 17.25 14.57 3.12
CA THR A 70 18.48 15.34 3.38
C THR A 70 19.70 14.43 3.19
N PRO A 71 20.95 14.95 3.16
CA PRO A 71 22.16 14.15 2.95
C PRO A 71 22.34 12.97 3.93
N ARG A 72 21.70 13.04 5.11
CA ARG A 72 21.76 12.00 6.15
C ARG A 72 20.41 11.36 6.45
N CYS A 73 19.31 11.86 5.87
CA CYS A 73 17.96 11.33 6.10
C CYS A 73 17.49 10.53 4.89
N VAL A 74 17.70 9.21 4.97
CA VAL A 74 17.11 8.23 4.06
C VAL A 74 15.74 7.83 4.59
N VAL A 75 14.77 7.83 3.69
CA VAL A 75 13.36 7.64 4.01
C VAL A 75 12.72 6.72 2.98
N TRP A 76 11.70 5.98 3.41
CA TRP A 76 10.91 5.08 2.57
C TRP A 76 9.44 5.48 2.59
N ASP A 77 8.73 5.23 1.50
CA ASP A 77 7.29 5.39 1.44
C ASP A 77 6.59 4.18 2.06
N LEU A 78 5.66 4.43 2.99
CA LEU A 78 4.92 3.39 3.70
C LEU A 78 4.11 2.52 2.74
N ALA A 79 3.44 3.14 1.77
CA ALA A 79 2.61 2.42 0.79
C ALA A 79 3.44 1.45 -0.06
N GLU A 80 4.64 1.86 -0.48
CA GLU A 80 5.55 1.01 -1.25
C GLU A 80 6.08 -0.15 -0.41
N VAL A 81 6.43 0.11 0.86
CA VAL A 81 6.88 -0.94 1.79
C VAL A 81 5.76 -1.94 2.08
N GLU A 82 4.52 -1.49 2.26
CA GLU A 82 3.36 -2.38 2.45
C GLU A 82 3.09 -3.23 1.20
N ALA A 83 3.04 -2.61 0.02
CA ALA A 83 2.85 -3.33 -1.24
C ALA A 83 3.95 -4.39 -1.46
N TRP A 84 5.19 -4.07 -1.11
CA TRP A 84 6.29 -5.03 -1.17
C TRP A 84 6.10 -6.20 -0.19
N ILE A 85 5.64 -5.95 1.04
CA ILE A 85 5.34 -7.03 2.00
C ILE A 85 4.23 -7.93 1.45
N GLU A 86 3.20 -7.37 0.84
CA GLU A 86 2.11 -8.13 0.23
C GLU A 86 2.59 -8.99 -0.95
N GLU A 87 3.45 -8.44 -1.80
CA GLU A 87 4.06 -9.19 -2.89
C GLU A 87 4.92 -10.35 -2.36
N ARG A 88 5.72 -10.11 -1.31
CA ARG A 88 6.52 -11.16 -0.66
C ARG A 88 5.66 -12.22 0.01
N ARG A 89 4.56 -11.84 0.65
CA ARG A 89 3.58 -12.77 1.21
C ARG A 89 2.97 -13.64 0.11
N THR A 90 2.60 -13.02 -1.02
CA THR A 90 2.04 -13.71 -2.18
C THR A 90 3.05 -14.67 -2.80
N ALA A 91 4.29 -14.22 -3.01
CA ALA A 91 5.39 -15.04 -3.52
C ALA A 91 5.76 -16.20 -2.56
N SER A 92 5.69 -15.97 -1.25
CA SER A 92 5.89 -17.01 -0.24
C SER A 92 4.76 -18.03 -0.28
N SER A 93 3.50 -17.57 -0.38
CA SER A 93 2.33 -18.45 -0.47
C SER A 93 2.33 -19.24 -1.77
N ALA A 94 2.81 -18.64 -2.87
CA ALA A 94 2.98 -19.29 -4.16
C ALA A 94 4.21 -20.22 -4.21
N GLY A 95 4.98 -20.34 -3.12
CA GLY A 95 6.14 -21.25 -3.04
C GLY A 95 7.35 -20.83 -3.88
N ARG A 96 7.38 -19.59 -4.42
CA ARG A 96 8.51 -19.07 -5.21
C ARG A 96 9.73 -18.72 -4.35
N ILE A 97 9.52 -18.49 -3.05
CA ILE A 97 10.61 -18.26 -2.11
C ILE A 97 11.04 -19.62 -1.55
N GLU A 98 12.19 -20.11 -1.98
CA GLU A 98 12.78 -21.33 -1.44
C GLU A 98 13.08 -21.13 0.05
N ARG A 99 12.45 -21.95 0.89
CA ARG A 99 12.78 -22.02 2.31
C ARG A 99 14.17 -22.63 2.42
N GLY A 100 15.03 -22.03 3.24
CA GLY A 100 16.33 -22.61 3.54
C GLY A 100 16.17 -24.07 3.99
N PRO A 101 17.12 -24.95 3.62
CA PRO A 101 17.03 -26.36 3.96
C PRO A 101 16.90 -26.52 5.47
N ALA A 102 16.02 -27.42 5.91
CA ALA A 102 15.86 -27.71 7.33
C ALA A 102 17.23 -28.10 7.92
N PRO A 103 17.60 -27.60 9.10
CA PRO A 103 18.91 -27.87 9.68
C PRO A 103 19.06 -29.37 9.93
N ASN A 104 20.00 -30.01 9.24
CA ASN A 104 20.25 -31.43 9.41
C ASN A 104 20.80 -31.70 10.83
N VAL A 105 19.95 -32.28 11.68
CA VAL A 105 20.26 -32.51 13.10
C VAL A 105 21.44 -33.47 13.33
N ARG A 106 21.75 -34.33 12.36
CA ARG A 106 22.86 -35.30 12.46
C ARG A 106 24.23 -34.66 12.25
N LEU A 107 24.28 -33.48 11.63
CA LEU A 107 25.52 -32.71 11.43
C LEU A 107 25.87 -31.80 12.63
N ARG A 108 25.11 -31.86 13.72
CA ARG A 108 25.34 -31.01 14.90
C ARG A 108 26.60 -31.45 15.63
N LYS A 109 27.60 -30.55 15.70
CA LYS A 109 28.86 -30.78 16.44
C LYS A 109 28.67 -30.90 17.96
N THR A 110 27.74 -30.13 18.54
CA THR A 110 27.57 -30.01 20.00
C THR A 110 26.72 -31.12 20.62
N ARG A 111 25.69 -31.60 19.91
CA ARG A 111 24.76 -32.65 20.40
C ARG A 111 24.38 -33.57 19.23
N PRO A 112 25.26 -34.51 18.85
CA PRO A 112 24.96 -35.44 17.77
C PRO A 112 23.83 -36.39 18.20
N VAL A 113 22.90 -36.63 17.30
CA VAL A 113 21.87 -37.68 17.49
C VAL A 113 22.58 -39.02 17.33
N LYS A 114 22.54 -39.87 18.36
CA LYS A 114 23.02 -41.26 18.25
C LYS A 114 22.25 -41.93 17.10
N SER A 115 22.98 -42.47 16.13
CA SER A 115 22.38 -43.34 15.12
C SER A 115 21.92 -44.61 15.82
N ASP A 116 20.61 -44.84 15.87
CA ASP A 116 20.04 -46.10 16.34
C ASP A 116 20.43 -47.21 15.34
N ARG A 117 21.38 -48.07 15.74
CA ARG A 117 21.81 -49.37 15.16
C ARG A 117 23.10 -49.78 15.90
N GLU A 118 23.28 -50.98 16.43
CA GLU A 118 22.56 -52.25 16.50
C GLU A 118 23.13 -53.02 17.71
#